data_AF-A0A2U3NMY5-F1
#
_entry.id   AF-A0A2U3NMY5-F1
#
_cell.length_a   1.000
_cell.length_b   1.000
_cell.length_c   1.000
_cell.angle_alpha   90.00
_cell.angle_beta   90.00
_cell.angle_gamma   90.00
#
_symmetry.space_group_name_H-M   'P 1'
#
loop_
_entity.id
_entity.type
_entity.pdbx_description
1 polymer ?
#
loop_
_entity_poly.entity_id
_entity_poly.type
_entity_poly.pdbx_seq_one_letter_code
_entity_poly.pdbx_strand_id
1 'polypeptide(L)' 'MAVKFEKIDADASWQIFDGAAHRLLGIDAATFVQRWDSGSYADDTDTKVMKVAMLRPSGR' A
#
# COMPACT_ATOMS: atom_id res chain seq x y z
N MET A 1 -6.68 -6.23 29.00
CA MET A 1 -7.04 -5.97 27.59
C MET A 1 -6.16 -6.86 26.73
N ALA A 2 -6.69 -7.96 26.19
CA ALA A 2 -5.91 -8.87 25.34
C ALA A 2 -6.07 -8.43 23.89
N VAL A 3 -5.01 -7.93 23.28
CA VAL A 3 -4.98 -7.59 21.85
C VAL A 3 -4.80 -8.89 21.08
N LYS A 4 -5.78 -9.27 20.24
CA LYS A 4 -5.68 -10.40 19.31
C LYS A 4 -4.96 -9.90 18.05
N PHE A 5 -3.78 -10.43 17.80
CA PHE A 5 -3.07 -10.25 16.55
C PHE A 5 -3.36 -11.45 15.65
N GLU A 6 -4.21 -11.27 14.65
CA GLU A 6 -4.33 -12.23 13.55
C GLU A 6 -3.33 -11.85 12.47
N LYS A 7 -2.44 -12.79 12.12
CA LYS A 7 -1.63 -12.66 10.91
C LYS A 7 -2.58 -12.78 9.73
N ILE A 8 -2.84 -11.67 9.07
CA ILE A 8 -3.37 -11.67 7.73
C ILE A 8 -2.37 -12.34 6.80
N ASP A 9 -2.89 -13.20 5.95
CA ASP A 9 -2.22 -13.80 4.82
C ASP A 9 -1.70 -12.73 3.85
N ALA A 10 -0.70 -13.10 3.06
CA ALA A 10 -0.09 -12.18 2.10
C ALA A 10 -1.13 -11.67 1.09
N ASP A 11 -2.05 -12.53 0.65
CA ASP A 11 -3.11 -12.19 -0.29
C ASP A 11 -4.11 -11.19 0.33
N ALA A 12 -4.57 -11.41 1.56
CA ALA A 12 -5.40 -10.45 2.27
C ALA A 12 -4.70 -9.10 2.49
N SER A 13 -3.39 -9.11 2.77
CA SER A 13 -2.60 -7.88 2.91
C SER A 13 -2.52 -7.11 1.58
N TRP A 14 -2.38 -7.82 0.46
CA TRP A 14 -2.43 -7.24 -0.88
C TRP A 14 -3.81 -6.68 -1.23
N GLN A 15 -4.90 -7.34 -0.83
CA GLN A 15 -6.25 -6.81 -1.04
C GLN A 15 -6.49 -5.50 -0.27
N ILE A 16 -6.01 -5.42 0.97
CA ILE A 16 -6.12 -4.20 1.78
C ILE A 16 -5.30 -3.06 1.14
N PHE A 17 -4.10 -3.38 0.69
CA PHE A 17 -3.23 -2.42 0.01
C PHE A 17 -3.84 -1.94 -1.32
N ASP A 18 -4.38 -2.83 -2.14
CA ASP A 18 -5.06 -2.48 -3.39
C ASP A 18 -6.28 -1.60 -3.16
N GLY A 19 -7.11 -1.94 -2.16
CA GLY A 19 -8.23 -1.09 -1.75
C GLY A 19 -7.78 0.30 -1.30
N ALA A 20 -6.64 0.42 -0.61
CA ALA A 20 -6.08 1.70 -0.19
C ALA A 20 -5.54 2.51 -1.37
N ALA A 21 -4.80 1.88 -2.30
CA ALA A 21 -4.30 2.51 -3.52
C ALA A 21 -5.46 3.03 -4.38
N HIS A 22 -6.50 2.22 -4.58
CA HIS A 22 -7.70 2.62 -5.33
C HIS A 22 -8.42 3.79 -4.66
N ARG A 23 -8.60 3.73 -3.34
CA ARG A 23 -9.35 4.75 -2.60
C ARG A 23 -8.61 6.08 -2.49
N LEU A 24 -7.30 6.04 -2.28
CA LEU A 24 -6.50 7.24 -2.02
C LEU A 24 -5.95 7.88 -3.30
N LEU A 25 -5.52 7.06 -4.25
CA LEU A 25 -4.79 7.51 -5.43
C LEU A 25 -5.54 7.23 -6.74
N GLY A 26 -6.65 6.48 -6.69
CA GLY A 26 -7.42 6.14 -7.89
C GLY A 26 -6.70 5.18 -8.84
N ILE A 27 -5.68 4.49 -8.37
CA ILE A 27 -4.88 3.51 -9.13
C ILE A 27 -4.84 2.18 -8.39
N ASP A 28 -4.62 1.10 -9.13
CA ASP A 28 -4.38 -0.22 -8.55
C ASP A 28 -3.01 -0.31 -7.86
N ALA A 29 -2.90 -1.29 -6.97
CA ALA A 29 -1.68 -1.60 -6.24
C ALA A 29 -0.46 -1.86 -7.14
N ALA A 30 -0.65 -2.52 -8.29
CA ALA A 30 0.45 -2.85 -9.20
C ALA A 30 1.02 -1.58 -9.85
N THR A 31 0.15 -0.69 -10.31
CA THR A 31 0.51 0.62 -10.85
C THR A 31 1.20 1.48 -9.79
N PHE A 32 0.73 1.45 -8.55
CA PHE A 32 1.41 2.16 -7.46
C PHE A 32 2.83 1.63 -7.25
N VAL A 33 3.01 0.32 -7.16
CA VAL A 33 4.33 -0.30 -6.94
C VAL A 33 5.26 -0.01 -8.11
N GLN A 34 4.77 -0.09 -9.35
CA GLN A 34 5.57 0.24 -10.53
C GLN A 34 6.06 1.69 -10.51
N ARG A 35 5.19 2.64 -10.15
CA ARG A 35 5.53 4.07 -10.04
C ARG A 35 6.44 4.35 -8.84
N TRP A 36 6.27 3.62 -7.76
CA TRP A 36 7.13 3.69 -6.58
C TRP A 36 8.54 3.19 -6.89
N ASP A 37 8.65 2.01 -7.50
CA ASP A 37 9.94 1.40 -7.84
C ASP A 37 10.65 2.17 -8.98
N SER A 38 9.92 2.94 -9.80
CA SER A 38 10.51 3.86 -10.79
C SER A 38 10.93 5.21 -10.21
N GLY A 39 10.67 5.47 -8.92
CA GLY A 39 10.99 6.74 -8.27
C GLY A 39 10.04 7.89 -8.62
N SER A 40 8.89 7.61 -9.24
CA SER A 40 7.92 8.67 -9.63
C SER A 40 7.32 9.43 -8.45
N TYR A 41 7.45 8.88 -7.24
CA TYR A 41 6.97 9.48 -5.99
C TYR A 41 8.10 10.08 -5.12
N ALA A 42 9.33 10.19 -5.62
CA ALA A 42 10.49 10.64 -4.83
C ALA A 42 10.33 12.08 -4.29
N ASP A 43 9.72 12.95 -5.09
CA ASP A 43 9.45 14.36 -4.73
C ASP A 43 7.97 14.60 -4.38
N ASP A 44 7.16 13.54 -4.30
CA ASP A 44 5.73 13.67 -4.05
C ASP A 44 5.48 13.88 -2.56
N THR A 45 4.95 15.07 -2.22
CA THR A 45 4.62 15.45 -0.83
C THR A 45 3.20 15.09 -0.45
N ASP A 46 2.44 14.43 -1.34
CA ASP A 46 1.07 14.01 -1.03
C ASP A 46 1.06 12.96 0.09
N THR A 47 0.42 13.32 1.19
CA THR A 47 0.24 12.46 2.36
C THR A 47 -0.47 11.15 2.01
N LYS A 48 -1.24 11.12 0.91
CA LYS A 48 -1.91 9.92 0.40
C LYS A 48 -0.90 8.89 -0.10
N VAL A 49 0.13 9.31 -0.84
CA VAL A 49 1.19 8.42 -1.34
C VAL A 49 1.92 7.77 -0.17
N MET A 50 2.24 8.56 0.86
CA MET A 50 2.91 8.06 2.06
C MET A 50 2.04 7.07 2.86
N LYS A 51 0.72 7.29 2.93
CA LYS A 51 -0.23 6.36 3.55
C LYS A 51 -0.32 5.04 2.80
N VAL A 52 -0.35 5.08 1.46
CA VAL A 52 -0.36 3.85 0.65
C VAL A 52 0.98 3.13 0.81
N ALA A 53 2.11 3.83 0.77
CA ALA A 53 3.43 3.23 0.94
C ALA A 53 3.60 2.52 2.30
N MET A 54 3.04 3.07 3.39
CA MET A 54 3.05 2.42 4.71
C MET A 54 2.28 1.10 4.75
N LEU A 55 1.28 0.93 3.88
CA LEU A 55 0.47 -0.28 3.80
C LEU A 55 1.04 -1.31 2.83
N ARG A 56 2.15 -1.00 2.14
CA ARG A 56 2.79 -1.92 1.18
C ARG A 56 3.29 -3.15 1.95
N PRO A 57 2.78 -4.37 1.66
CA PRO A 57 3.32 -5.58 2.25
C PRO A 57 4.79 -5.76 1.85
N SER A 58 5.65 -6.09 2.82
CA SER A 58 7.11 -6.17 2.64
C SER A 58 7.60 -7.44 1.93
N GLY A 59 6.74 -8.16 1.22
CA GLY A 59 7.09 -9.44 0.60
C GLY A 59 6.15 -9.78 -0.56
N ARG A 60 6.75 -10.28 -1.63
CA ARG A 60 6.09 -11.03 -2.68
C ARG A 60 6.48 -12.49 -2.55
#